data_AF-A0A537ZEH3-F1
#
_entry.id   AF-A0A537ZEH3-F1
#
_cell.length_a   1.000
_cell.length_b   1.000
_cell.length_c   1.000
_cell.angle_alpha   90.00
_cell.angle_beta   90.00
_cell.angle_gamma   90.00
#
_symmetry.space_group_name_H-M   'P 1'
#
loop_
_entity.id
_entity.type
_entity.pdbx_description
1 polymer ?
#
loop_
_entity_poly.entity_id
_entity_poly.type
_entity_poly.pdbx_seq_one_letter_code
_entity_poly.pdbx_strand_id
1 'polypeptide(L)'
;MRAAAHARGRARPLRRARRAGPARPRVRDGLRVRRVLRLRRTDARGLRAPLRGRAGARRRGSGVGAGAGGRALSVDLCGVQLRGPVLNGSGTYDAIAARRTFGDALLEPESFPFDAFVSKTITLEPRQGNPPPRLWESPEGLINSIGLPNKGLEGFLRADLPLLAELPVPLIVSVMGFSRTRWRWWS
;
A
#
# COMPACT_ATOMS: atom_id res chain seq x y z
N MET A 1 -72.05 -17.82 10.06
CA MET A 1 -73.09 -16.91 9.51
C MET A 1 -72.48 -15.52 9.33
N ARG A 2 -72.73 -14.90 8.17
CA ARG A 2 -72.17 -13.65 7.65
C ARG A 2 -72.62 -12.41 8.45
N ALA A 3 -71.82 -11.33 8.42
CA ALA A 3 -72.18 -10.08 7.71
C ALA A 3 -71.08 -9.01 7.80
N ALA A 4 -70.87 -8.33 6.68
CA ALA A 4 -69.97 -7.21 6.47
C ALA A 4 -70.68 -5.86 6.68
N ALA A 5 -69.93 -4.79 6.91
CA ALA A 5 -70.40 -3.42 6.71
C ALA A 5 -69.29 -2.52 6.14
N HIS A 6 -69.54 -2.05 4.91
CA HIS A 6 -69.06 -0.83 4.25
C HIS A 6 -69.38 0.42 5.09
N ALA A 7 -68.80 1.63 4.96
CA ALA A 7 -67.82 2.27 4.08
C ALA A 7 -67.50 3.68 4.64
N ARG A 8 -66.50 4.35 4.04
CA ARG A 8 -66.46 5.77 3.59
C ARG A 8 -65.17 6.48 4.00
N GLY A 9 -64.44 6.88 2.96
CA GLY A 9 -63.13 7.51 3.05
C GLY A 9 -63.17 9.02 3.31
N ARG A 10 -62.00 9.52 3.72
CA ARG A 10 -61.63 10.94 3.63
C ARG A 10 -60.31 11.06 2.88
N ALA A 11 -60.35 11.85 1.81
CA ALA A 11 -59.25 12.09 0.89
C ALA A 11 -58.08 12.82 1.58
N ARG A 12 -56.85 12.34 1.35
CA ARG A 12 -55.60 13.05 1.69
C ARG A 12 -55.21 13.98 0.54
N PRO A 13 -54.66 15.17 0.80
CA PRO A 13 -54.29 16.12 -0.25
C PRO A 13 -53.13 15.61 -1.10
N LEU A 14 -53.29 15.75 -2.43
CA LEU A 14 -52.32 15.42 -3.45
C LEU A 14 -51.05 16.27 -3.30
N ARG A 15 -49.93 15.64 -2.94
CA ARG A 15 -48.61 16.27 -3.04
C ARG A 15 -48.24 16.41 -4.53
N ARG A 16 -47.95 17.66 -4.94
CA ARG A 16 -47.46 18.03 -6.28
C ARG A 16 -46.36 17.07 -6.76
N ALA A 17 -46.59 16.47 -7.93
CA ALA A 17 -45.61 15.66 -8.65
C ALA A 17 -44.40 16.52 -9.04
N ARG A 18 -43.21 16.14 -8.58
CA ARG A 18 -41.95 16.67 -9.10
C ARG A 18 -41.71 16.04 -10.47
N ARG A 19 -41.56 16.86 -11.52
CA ARG A 19 -41.19 16.42 -12.86
C ARG A 19 -39.93 15.56 -12.82
N ALA A 20 -40.02 14.36 -13.40
CA ALA A 20 -38.89 13.46 -13.58
C ALA A 20 -37.96 14.02 -14.67
N GLY A 21 -36.69 14.25 -14.32
CA GLY A 21 -35.62 14.43 -15.30
C GLY A 21 -35.22 13.09 -15.93
N PRO A 22 -34.45 13.10 -17.03
CA PRO A 22 -34.20 11.91 -17.82
C PRO A 22 -33.43 10.84 -17.02
N ALA A 23 -33.83 9.59 -17.23
CA ALA A 23 -33.31 8.41 -16.55
C ALA A 23 -31.84 8.17 -16.90
N ARG A 24 -30.99 8.00 -15.87
CA ARG A 24 -29.61 7.52 -16.04
C ARG A 24 -29.60 6.00 -16.17
N PRO A 25 -28.74 5.42 -17.03
CA PRO A 25 -28.66 3.97 -17.18
C PRO A 25 -28.17 3.35 -15.87
N ARG A 26 -28.88 2.32 -15.40
CA ARG A 26 -28.48 1.48 -14.27
C ARG A 26 -27.59 0.36 -14.82
N VAL A 27 -26.30 0.39 -14.49
CA VAL A 27 -25.43 -0.79 -14.67
C VAL A 27 -25.82 -1.80 -13.59
N ARG A 28 -26.22 -3.00 -14.01
CA ARG A 28 -26.54 -4.14 -13.15
C ARG A 28 -25.23 -4.71 -12.64
N ASP A 29 -24.69 -4.16 -11.56
CA ASP A 29 -23.84 -4.87 -10.61
C ASP A 29 -23.85 -4.07 -9.31
N GLY A 30 -24.09 -4.76 -8.19
CA GLY A 30 -24.48 -4.20 -6.88
C GLY A 30 -23.48 -3.29 -6.17
N LEU A 31 -22.54 -2.64 -6.85
CA LEU A 31 -21.68 -1.62 -6.26
C LEU A 31 -22.39 -0.26 -6.24
N ARG A 32 -22.84 0.17 -5.07
CA ARG A 32 -23.19 1.57 -4.86
C ARG A 32 -21.91 2.39 -4.84
N VAL A 33 -21.56 3.04 -5.95
CA VAL A 33 -20.56 4.11 -5.98
C VAL A 33 -21.08 5.27 -5.11
N ARG A 34 -20.78 5.24 -3.82
CA ARG A 34 -20.89 6.43 -2.97
C ARG A 34 -19.88 7.43 -3.51
N ARG A 35 -20.32 8.69 -3.67
CA ARG A 35 -19.52 9.85 -4.07
C ARG A 35 -18.06 9.71 -3.59
N VAL A 36 -17.16 9.34 -4.50
CA VAL A 36 -15.75 9.61 -4.33
C VAL A 36 -15.65 11.12 -4.19
N LEU A 37 -14.98 11.59 -3.13
CA LEU A 37 -14.71 13.01 -2.94
C LEU A 37 -14.11 13.53 -4.24
N ARG A 38 -14.85 14.40 -4.93
CA ARG A 38 -14.34 15.15 -6.08
C ARG A 38 -13.13 15.92 -5.56
N LEU A 39 -11.93 15.45 -5.90
CA LEU A 39 -10.74 16.31 -5.86
C LEU A 39 -11.04 17.42 -6.87
N ARG A 40 -11.51 18.56 -6.36
CA ARG A 40 -11.63 19.76 -7.17
C ARG A 40 -10.20 20.10 -7.59
N ARG A 41 -9.97 20.20 -8.90
CA ARG A 41 -8.84 20.97 -9.43
C ARG A 41 -8.92 22.35 -8.77
N THR A 42 -8.02 22.60 -7.83
CA THR A 42 -7.67 23.94 -7.39
C THR A 42 -6.38 24.28 -8.10
N ASP A 43 -6.52 25.19 -9.07
CA ASP A 43 -5.56 26.16 -9.55
C ASP A 43 -4.14 26.06 -8.97
N ALA A 44 -3.19 26.07 -9.90
CA ALA A 44 -1.76 26.12 -9.67
C ALA A 44 -1.34 27.32 -8.79
N ARG A 45 -1.44 27.17 -7.46
CA ARG A 45 -0.67 27.91 -6.46
C ARG A 45 -0.29 26.95 -5.35
N GLY A 46 1.02 26.72 -5.22
CA GLY A 46 1.59 25.66 -4.39
C GLY A 46 1.17 25.74 -2.91
N LEU A 47 0.70 24.61 -2.39
CA LEU A 47 0.59 24.37 -0.96
C LEU A 47 2.01 24.14 -0.40
N ARG A 48 2.65 25.21 0.08
CA ARG A 48 3.85 25.10 0.91
C ARG A 48 3.43 24.62 2.30
N ALA A 49 3.66 23.35 2.61
CA ALA A 49 3.62 22.88 3.99
C ALA A 49 4.86 23.43 4.72
N PRO A 50 4.72 24.15 5.85
CA PRO A 50 5.87 24.60 6.61
C PRO A 50 6.49 23.41 7.34
N LEU A 51 7.64 22.95 6.85
CA LEU A 51 8.56 22.12 7.63
C LEU A 51 9.05 22.99 8.79
N ARG A 52 8.55 22.72 10.00
CA ARG A 52 9.08 23.33 11.23
C ARG A 52 10.51 22.85 11.42
N GLY A 53 11.48 23.67 11.01
CA GLY A 53 12.89 23.46 11.29
C GLY A 53 13.11 23.44 12.80
N ARG A 54 13.67 22.34 13.30
CA ARG A 54 14.17 22.26 14.67
C ARG A 54 15.42 23.15 14.74
N ALA A 55 15.38 24.15 15.60
CA ALA A 55 16.52 25.03 15.83
C ALA A 55 17.69 24.24 16.45
N GLY A 56 18.90 24.45 15.91
CA GLY A 56 20.14 24.20 16.65
C GLY A 56 21.01 23.04 16.15
N ALA A 57 21.76 23.27 15.08
CA ALA A 57 23.11 22.72 14.94
C ALA A 57 23.93 23.67 14.07
N ARG A 58 24.73 24.52 14.71
CA ARG A 58 25.70 25.38 14.01
C ARG A 58 26.72 24.49 13.32
N ARG A 59 26.71 24.42 11.99
CA ARG A 59 27.86 23.95 11.21
C ARG A 59 28.65 25.17 10.76
N ARG A 60 29.86 25.31 11.31
CA ARG A 60 30.89 26.22 10.79
C ARG A 60 31.18 25.83 9.34
N GLY A 61 31.15 26.81 8.45
CA GLY A 61 31.48 26.62 7.05
C GLY A 61 32.98 26.54 6.81
N SER A 62 33.37 25.75 5.82
CA SER A 62 34.62 25.93 5.09
C SER A 62 34.44 25.37 3.67
N GLY A 63 34.49 26.27 2.68
CA GLY A 63 34.90 26.03 1.29
C GLY A 63 34.07 25.08 0.44
N VAL A 64 33.25 25.62 -0.47
CA VAL A 64 32.73 24.85 -1.61
C VAL A 64 33.66 25.07 -2.80
N GLY A 65 34.57 24.13 -3.01
CA GLY A 65 35.15 23.90 -4.33
C GLY A 65 34.09 23.27 -5.23
N ALA A 66 33.91 23.83 -6.42
CA ALA A 66 33.03 23.30 -7.44
C ALA A 66 33.60 21.98 -7.99
N GLY A 67 32.97 20.87 -7.63
CA GLY A 67 33.11 19.59 -8.30
C GLY A 67 31.72 19.00 -8.48
N ALA A 68 31.43 18.45 -9.66
CA ALA A 68 30.20 17.72 -9.94
C ALA A 68 30.14 16.43 -9.10
N GLY A 69 29.87 16.58 -7.80
CA GLY A 69 29.79 15.49 -6.83
C GLY A 69 28.33 15.20 -6.53
N GLY A 70 27.83 14.07 -7.01
CA GLY A 70 26.55 13.53 -6.54
C GLY A 70 26.61 13.47 -5.01
N ARG A 71 25.71 14.19 -4.33
CA ARG A 71 25.64 14.16 -2.88
C ARG A 71 25.31 12.73 -2.45
N ALA A 72 26.13 12.15 -1.57
CA ALA A 72 25.78 10.92 -0.89
C ALA A 72 24.42 11.09 -0.18
N LEU A 73 23.47 10.18 -0.46
CA LEU A 73 22.11 10.19 0.09
C LEU A 73 21.96 9.21 1.25
N SER A 74 23.06 8.85 1.92
CA SER A 74 23.06 7.88 3.02
C SER A 74 22.07 8.26 4.12
N VAL A 75 21.35 7.27 4.65
CA VAL A 75 20.36 7.46 5.72
C VAL A 75 20.57 6.45 6.86
N ASP A 76 20.31 6.90 8.09
CA ASP A 76 20.14 6.02 9.24
C ASP A 76 18.66 5.65 9.34
N LEU A 77 18.35 4.36 9.27
CA LEU A 77 17.01 3.82 9.47
C LEU A 77 17.01 2.93 10.72
N CYS A 78 16.56 3.48 11.84
CA CYS A 78 16.47 2.76 13.12
C CYS A 78 17.80 2.12 13.55
N GLY A 79 18.93 2.79 13.30
CA GLY A 79 20.28 2.29 13.60
C GLY A 79 20.91 1.45 12.49
N VAL A 80 20.20 1.18 11.39
CA VAL A 80 20.75 0.54 10.19
C VAL A 80 21.24 1.63 9.23
N GLN A 81 22.53 1.62 8.89
CA GLN A 81 23.09 2.55 7.91
C GLN A 81 22.81 2.05 6.48
N LEU A 82 22.12 2.87 5.69
CA LEU A 82 21.80 2.59 4.29
C LEU A 82 22.58 3.53 3.37
N ARG A 83 23.02 3.02 2.21
CA ARG A 83 23.74 3.80 1.18
C ARG A 83 22.87 4.91 0.57
N GLY A 84 21.56 4.69 0.56
CA GLY A 84 20.54 5.60 0.07
C GLY A 84 19.16 5.29 0.66
N PRO A 85 18.13 6.07 0.29
CA PRO A 85 16.79 5.96 0.86
C PRO A 85 15.84 5.05 0.06
N VAL A 86 16.33 4.28 -0.94
CA VAL A 86 15.47 3.54 -1.86
C VAL A 86 15.20 2.12 -1.34
N LEU A 87 13.95 1.83 -1.00
CA LEU A 87 13.49 0.50 -0.58
C LEU A 87 12.25 0.10 -1.39
N ASN A 88 12.03 -1.20 -1.56
CA ASN A 88 10.78 -1.70 -2.12
C ASN A 88 9.63 -1.66 -1.10
N GLY A 89 8.39 -1.63 -1.62
CA GLY A 89 7.23 -1.96 -0.79
C GLY A 89 7.16 -3.46 -0.51
N SER A 90 6.70 -3.85 0.67
CA SER A 90 6.49 -5.28 0.99
C SER A 90 5.60 -5.93 -0.06
N GLY A 91 6.11 -6.99 -0.69
CA GLY A 91 5.39 -7.76 -1.68
C GLY A 91 5.17 -7.07 -3.03
N THR A 92 5.90 -5.99 -3.34
CA THR A 92 5.91 -5.37 -4.68
C THR A 92 7.07 -5.87 -5.54
N TYR A 93 8.04 -6.57 -4.96
CA TYR A 93 9.19 -7.15 -5.65
C TYR A 93 9.52 -8.52 -5.03
N ASP A 94 9.77 -9.52 -5.88
CA ASP A 94 10.15 -10.87 -5.47
C ASP A 94 11.61 -11.12 -5.88
N ALA A 95 12.52 -10.94 -4.93
CA ALA A 95 13.96 -11.08 -5.16
C ALA A 95 14.37 -12.53 -5.47
N ILE A 96 13.65 -13.52 -4.92
CA ILE A 96 13.93 -14.94 -5.19
C ILE A 96 13.53 -15.27 -6.63
N ALA A 97 12.34 -14.83 -7.06
CA ALA A 97 11.92 -14.98 -8.44
C ALA A 97 12.84 -14.21 -9.41
N ALA A 98 13.21 -12.97 -9.07
CA ALA A 98 14.12 -12.17 -9.88
C ALA A 98 15.48 -12.86 -10.06
N ARG A 99 16.09 -13.37 -8.98
CA ARG A 99 17.35 -14.12 -9.06
C ARG A 99 17.23 -15.37 -9.93
N ARG A 100 16.11 -16.10 -9.86
CA ARG A 100 15.88 -17.27 -10.74
C ARG A 100 15.80 -16.89 -12.22
N THR A 101 15.30 -15.70 -12.53
CA THR A 101 15.14 -15.22 -13.90
C THR A 101 16.40 -14.55 -14.45
N PHE A 102 17.08 -13.75 -13.63
CA PHE A 102 18.21 -12.90 -14.05
C PHE A 102 19.57 -13.45 -13.61
N GLY A 103 19.60 -14.53 -12.83
CA GLY A 103 20.81 -15.17 -12.32
C GLY A 103 21.41 -14.46 -11.09
N ASP A 104 22.58 -14.97 -10.68
CA ASP A 104 23.29 -14.50 -9.49
C ASP A 104 23.90 -13.10 -9.63
N ALA A 105 23.98 -12.55 -10.85
CA ALA A 105 24.42 -11.17 -11.08
C ALA A 105 23.55 -10.14 -10.33
N LEU A 106 22.31 -10.49 -9.99
CA LEU A 106 21.44 -9.67 -9.14
C LEU A 106 22.01 -9.47 -7.71
N LEU A 107 22.85 -10.40 -7.24
CA LEU A 107 23.47 -10.32 -5.91
C LEU A 107 24.67 -9.38 -5.87
N GLU A 108 25.13 -8.85 -7.01
CA GLU A 108 26.17 -7.83 -7.01
C GLU A 108 25.63 -6.52 -6.41
N PRO A 109 26.33 -5.87 -5.46
CA PRO A 109 25.85 -4.67 -4.78
C PRO A 109 25.49 -3.50 -5.69
N GLU A 110 26.11 -3.41 -6.86
CA GLU A 110 25.88 -2.38 -7.88
C GLU A 110 24.67 -2.70 -8.77
N SER A 111 24.29 -3.98 -8.86
CA SER A 111 23.18 -4.47 -9.70
C SER A 111 21.86 -4.54 -8.95
N PHE A 112 21.89 -4.68 -7.62
CA PHE A 112 20.67 -4.75 -6.82
C PHE A 112 19.97 -3.38 -6.74
N PRO A 113 18.67 -3.27 -7.07
CA PRO A 113 18.02 -1.98 -7.32
C PRO A 113 17.59 -1.21 -6.05
N PHE A 114 17.86 -1.74 -4.86
CA PHE A 114 17.41 -1.15 -3.60
C PHE A 114 18.59 -1.00 -2.62
N ASP A 115 18.48 -0.04 -1.70
CA ASP A 115 19.42 0.18 -0.60
C ASP A 115 19.13 -0.70 0.63
N ALA A 116 17.90 -1.20 0.74
CA ALA A 116 17.48 -2.27 1.63
C ALA A 116 16.27 -2.99 1.03
N PHE A 117 16.11 -4.27 1.34
CA PHE A 117 15.02 -5.09 0.82
C PHE A 117 13.97 -5.37 1.90
N VAL A 118 12.70 -5.08 1.62
CA VAL A 118 11.57 -5.40 2.49
C VAL A 118 10.91 -6.67 1.98
N SER A 119 10.94 -7.74 2.77
CA SER A 119 10.35 -9.02 2.40
C SER A 119 8.83 -8.92 2.20
N LYS A 120 8.25 -9.90 1.50
CA LYS A 120 6.80 -10.10 1.56
C LYS A 120 6.37 -10.27 3.02
N THR A 121 5.27 -9.63 3.40
CA THR A 121 4.70 -9.77 4.74
C THR A 121 4.37 -11.22 5.06
N ILE A 122 4.96 -11.74 6.12
CA ILE A 122 4.71 -13.09 6.65
C ILE A 122 3.72 -13.06 7.81
N THR A 123 2.95 -14.13 7.95
CA THR A 123 2.11 -14.39 9.12
C THR A 123 2.62 -15.62 9.87
N LEU A 124 2.16 -15.85 11.10
CA LEU A 124 2.59 -17.04 11.84
C LEU A 124 2.13 -18.34 11.15
N GLU A 125 0.85 -18.42 10.76
CA GLU A 125 0.36 -19.53 9.91
C GLU A 125 0.36 -19.16 8.42
N PRO A 126 0.45 -20.15 7.50
CA PRO A 126 0.33 -19.94 6.06
C PRO A 126 -1.02 -19.34 5.65
N ARG A 127 -1.01 -18.64 4.52
CA ARG A 127 -2.21 -18.02 3.93
C ARG A 127 -2.22 -18.21 2.43
N GLN A 128 -3.39 -18.53 1.88
CA GLN A 128 -3.60 -18.64 0.43
C GLN A 128 -3.85 -17.28 -0.25
N GLY A 129 -4.26 -16.28 0.53
CA GLY A 129 -4.70 -14.99 0.00
C GLY A 129 -6.17 -14.98 -0.38
N ASN A 130 -6.61 -13.88 -1.00
CA ASN A 130 -7.98 -13.71 -1.46
C ASN A 130 -8.19 -14.42 -2.80
N PRO A 131 -9.44 -14.86 -3.09
CA PRO A 131 -9.78 -15.43 -4.40
C PRO A 131 -9.59 -14.40 -5.54
N PRO A 132 -9.30 -14.85 -6.77
CA PRO A 132 -9.27 -13.99 -7.94
C PRO A 132 -10.69 -13.53 -8.37
N PRO A 133 -10.82 -12.41 -9.09
CA PRO A 133 -9.78 -11.46 -9.48
C PRO A 133 -9.33 -10.60 -8.28
N ARG A 134 -8.02 -10.37 -8.18
CA ARG A 134 -7.39 -9.68 -7.03
C ARG A 134 -6.47 -8.52 -7.43
N LEU A 135 -6.46 -8.20 -8.72
CA LEU A 135 -5.73 -7.11 -9.34
C LEU A 135 -6.67 -6.41 -10.31
N TRP A 136 -6.64 -5.09 -10.32
CA TRP A 136 -7.38 -4.27 -11.27
C TRP A 136 -6.55 -3.07 -11.69
N GLU A 137 -6.27 -2.97 -12.98
CA GLU A 137 -5.51 -1.85 -13.55
C GLU A 137 -6.42 -0.63 -13.77
N SER A 138 -5.84 0.54 -13.56
CA SER A 138 -6.43 1.84 -13.82
C SER A 138 -5.40 2.73 -14.52
N PRO A 139 -5.82 3.80 -15.22
CA PRO A 139 -4.88 4.71 -15.89
C PRO A 139 -3.81 5.32 -14.97
N GLU A 140 -4.08 5.38 -13.66
CA GLU A 140 -3.22 6.01 -12.66
C GLU A 140 -2.53 4.97 -11.74
N GLY A 141 -2.65 3.67 -12.05
CA GLY A 141 -1.97 2.61 -11.29
C GLY A 141 -2.80 1.35 -11.08
N LEU A 142 -2.46 0.60 -10.03
CA LEU A 142 -2.97 -0.75 -9.79
C LEU A 142 -3.69 -0.85 -8.44
N ILE A 143 -4.94 -1.29 -8.46
CA ILE A 143 -5.69 -1.67 -7.26
C ILE A 143 -5.42 -3.16 -6.99
N ASN A 144 -5.13 -3.49 -5.72
CA ASN A 144 -4.87 -4.86 -5.32
C ASN A 144 -5.72 -5.29 -4.10
N SER A 145 -6.09 -6.57 -4.08
CA SER A 145 -6.75 -7.24 -2.96
C SER A 145 -6.15 -8.64 -2.81
N ILE A 146 -4.82 -8.72 -2.66
CA ILE A 146 -4.10 -10.02 -2.72
C ILE A 146 -4.42 -10.92 -1.52
N GLY A 147 -4.71 -10.36 -0.35
CA GLY A 147 -5.08 -11.12 0.85
C GLY A 147 -3.90 -11.73 1.64
N LEU A 148 -2.68 -11.25 1.38
CA LEU A 148 -1.43 -11.68 2.04
C LEU A 148 -1.13 -13.19 1.92
N PRO A 149 -1.07 -13.75 0.70
CA PRO A 149 -0.58 -15.10 0.49
C PRO A 149 0.87 -15.20 0.96
N ASN A 150 1.16 -16.18 1.81
CA ASN A 150 2.50 -16.44 2.34
C ASN A 150 2.60 -17.85 2.92
N LYS A 151 3.83 -18.33 3.12
CA LYS A 151 4.13 -19.70 3.59
C LYS A 151 4.07 -19.88 5.11
N GLY A 152 3.65 -18.86 5.86
CA GLY A 152 3.76 -18.84 7.31
C GLY A 152 5.21 -18.62 7.78
N LEU A 153 5.40 -18.48 9.09
CA LEU A 153 6.72 -18.29 9.69
C LEU A 153 7.65 -19.47 9.39
N GLU A 154 7.16 -20.68 9.64
CA GLU A 154 7.90 -21.93 9.41
C GLU A 154 8.35 -22.10 7.96
N GLY A 155 7.47 -21.82 7.00
CA GLY A 155 7.81 -21.88 5.59
C GLY A 155 8.78 -20.78 5.16
N PHE A 156 8.66 -19.59 5.72
CA PHE A 156 9.59 -18.49 5.49
C PHE A 156 10.99 -18.83 5.99
N LEU A 157 11.12 -19.28 7.24
CA LEU A 157 12.41 -19.61 7.86
C LEU A 157 13.14 -20.72 7.09
N ARG A 158 12.41 -21.75 6.64
CA ARG A 158 13.02 -22.89 5.94
C ARG A 158 13.35 -22.61 4.48
N ALA A 159 12.56 -21.81 3.77
CA ALA A 159 12.65 -21.70 2.32
C ALA A 159 13.09 -20.32 1.82
N ASP A 160 12.54 -19.24 2.39
CA ASP A 160 12.71 -17.90 1.83
C ASP A 160 13.85 -17.15 2.52
N LEU A 161 13.93 -17.22 3.85
CA LEU A 161 14.93 -16.49 4.64
C LEU A 161 16.38 -16.83 4.24
N PRO A 162 16.78 -18.10 4.03
CA PRO A 162 18.16 -18.41 3.63
C PRO A 162 18.54 -17.74 2.32
N LEU A 163 17.64 -17.74 1.34
CA LEU A 163 17.86 -17.12 0.03
C LEU A 163 17.87 -15.59 0.10
N LEU A 164 17.01 -15.00 0.95
CA LEU A 164 16.95 -13.55 1.14
C LEU A 164 18.10 -13.01 2.00
N ALA A 165 18.72 -13.85 2.83
CA ALA A 165 19.90 -13.49 3.61
C ALA A 165 21.16 -13.34 2.74
N GLU A 166 21.14 -13.87 1.51
CA GLU A 166 22.23 -13.72 0.53
C GLU A 166 22.19 -12.38 -0.22
N LEU A 167 21.15 -11.55 -0.03
CA LEU A 167 21.05 -10.25 -0.71
C LEU A 167 22.19 -9.31 -0.28
N PRO A 168 22.73 -8.48 -1.20
CA PRO A 168 23.85 -7.59 -0.90
C PRO A 168 23.47 -6.36 -0.07
N VAL A 169 22.23 -6.32 0.44
CA VAL A 169 21.68 -5.18 1.18
C VAL A 169 20.93 -5.65 2.42
N PRO A 170 20.77 -4.78 3.43
CA PRO A 170 20.01 -5.13 4.62
C PRO A 170 18.61 -5.65 4.30
N LEU A 171 18.25 -6.76 4.94
CA LEU A 171 16.93 -7.37 4.87
C LEU A 171 16.04 -6.85 6.02
N ILE A 172 14.88 -6.28 5.67
CA ILE A 172 13.82 -5.91 6.60
C ILE A 172 12.67 -6.91 6.42
N VAL A 173 12.40 -7.69 7.47
CA VAL A 173 11.32 -8.69 7.42
C VAL A 173 9.99 -8.04 7.80
N SER A 174 9.04 -8.03 6.87
CA SER A 174 7.68 -7.55 7.15
C SER A 174 6.87 -8.67 7.80
N VAL A 175 6.24 -8.38 8.94
CA VAL A 175 5.44 -9.35 9.71
C VAL A 175 4.04 -8.81 9.97
N MET A 176 3.05 -9.70 10.04
CA MET A 176 1.67 -9.36 10.41
C MET A 176 1.15 -10.25 11.55
N GLY A 177 0.61 -9.62 12.59
CA GLY A 177 -0.17 -10.24 13.64
C GLY A 177 -1.62 -9.73 13.67
N PHE A 178 -2.58 -10.64 13.85
CA PHE A 178 -4.02 -10.33 13.90
C PHE A 178 -4.53 -9.98 15.31
N SER A 179 -3.73 -10.21 16.35
CA SER A 179 -4.09 -9.88 17.72
C SER A 179 -2.83 -9.51 18.51
N ARG A 180 -3.00 -8.68 19.54
CA ARG A 180 -1.89 -8.23 20.41
C ARG A 180 -1.13 -9.40 21.05
N THR A 181 -1.86 -10.43 21.48
CA THR A 181 -1.26 -11.65 22.07
C THR A 181 -0.32 -12.35 21.09
N ARG A 182 -0.63 -12.30 19.80
CA ARG A 182 0.16 -12.94 18.75
C ARG A 182 1.44 -12.16 18.39
N TRP A 183 1.49 -10.86 18.71
CA TRP A 183 2.70 -10.04 18.57
C TRP A 183 3.78 -10.37 19.60
N ARG A 184 3.42 -10.92 20.77
CA ARG A 184 4.37 -11.31 21.82
C ARG A 184 5.35 -12.42 21.41
N TRP A 185 5.04 -13.15 20.33
CA TRP A 185 5.96 -14.14 19.76
C TRP A 185 7.12 -13.52 18.97
N TRP A 186 7.04 -12.23 18.65
CA TRP A 186 8.03 -11.49 17.85
C TRP A 186 8.93 -10.56 18.68
N SER A 187 8.70 -10.49 19.99
CA SER A 187 9.37 -9.60 20.95
C SER A 187 10.06 -10.40 22.03
#